data_AF-E9SCT2-F1
#
_entry.id   AF-E9SCT2-F1
#
_cell.length_a   1.000
_cell.length_b   1.000
_cell.length_c   1.000
_cell.angle_alpha   90.00
_cell.angle_beta   90.00
_cell.angle_gamma   90.00
#
_symmetry.space_group_name_H-M   'P 1'
#
loop_
_entity.id
_entity.type
_entity.pdbx_description
1 polymer ?
#
loop_
_entity_poly.entity_id
_entity_poly.type
_entity_poly.pdbx_seq_one_letter_code
_entity_poly.pdbx_strand_id
1 'polypeptide(L)'
;MRKLRKISALAAAAAALCIVATAAHADGGSVDIMIDLSAEKTPISPYIFGINEELMGGDVMPTAIRAGGNRSSAYNWETNASNAGSDRSHMSDNYFQQTMSQDLWDTPGAMSINLRKRCDEKRNAYAMTTLQLAGYVSADMDGEVTQAQKAPSDRWNKVELVKGSDLTMTPDLNDGTVYMDEYVNYLINTLGTAKNGGIQGYSMDNEPGLWHMTHARMHPEQCTCEEIVEKNITMAKAVKELDPDAEVFGPALFGYSAFQSFVNAPDWNEIKSWRPDYRWFIDYYLEKMKEAEDENGVRLIDALDIHYYTEAKGECGERSCKHYTNENCVKARFDSVRSLWDESYKEDSWITDTGGEFLPLLPNLKQSIDQFYPGTKIAITEYDFGGSYDICGGIAEAEALGVFAKNEVYLATLFAMEADYQCAAIDLYTNYDGNGGHFGDNLLSCESSDFERSTGYAAIHGDNTDVVTLVLTNKAFKDKTTANIKIKGGDYSYVHLYGMNNLAPQVFDMTDSNPAVTVSGDTITYEMEPETVSMLVIAKDKDSVPAADGQSAKEDASKKEDSKSDKKSSSSGTAAAFAGIGAAVLGGGYFLMRRKKQ
;
A
#
# COMPACT_ATOMS: atom_id res chain seq x y z
N MET A 1 -41.22 -20.26 84.97
CA MET A 1 -41.39 -20.87 83.63
C MET A 1 -40.86 -19.90 82.57
N ARG A 2 -40.01 -20.39 81.64
CA ARG A 2 -39.48 -19.79 80.38
C ARG A 2 -38.68 -18.46 80.51
N LYS A 3 -37.35 -18.53 80.72
CA LYS A 3 -36.22 -18.47 79.73
C LYS A 3 -36.14 -17.10 78.99
N LEU A 4 -35.45 -16.06 79.51
CA LEU A 4 -34.00 -15.70 79.40
C LEU A 4 -33.55 -15.57 77.92
N ARG A 5 -32.90 -14.49 77.41
CA ARG A 5 -32.10 -13.41 78.03
C ARG A 5 -31.80 -12.26 77.04
N LYS A 6 -31.91 -11.01 77.54
CA LYS A 6 -30.99 -9.82 77.45
C LYS A 6 -30.48 -9.37 76.07
N ILE A 7 -30.92 -8.22 75.53
CA ILE A 7 -30.61 -6.78 75.82
C ILE A 7 -29.16 -6.35 75.50
N SER A 8 -29.08 -5.22 74.77
CA SER A 8 -27.99 -4.23 74.59
C SER A 8 -27.29 -4.30 73.22
N ALA A 9 -26.99 -3.22 72.48
CA ALA A 9 -27.20 -1.78 72.61
C ALA A 9 -26.56 -1.07 71.38
N LEU A 10 -27.11 0.11 70.99
CA LEU A 10 -26.48 1.24 70.25
C LEU A 10 -25.89 0.99 68.83
N ALA A 11 -25.62 1.97 67.98
CA ALA A 11 -26.21 3.26 67.56
C ALA A 11 -25.32 3.79 66.42
N ALA A 12 -25.93 4.43 65.44
CA ALA A 12 -25.45 5.54 64.59
C ALA A 12 -24.03 5.54 63.96
N ALA A 13 -24.04 5.45 62.62
CA ALA A 13 -23.37 6.31 61.62
C ALA A 13 -22.10 7.12 62.00
N ALA A 14 -21.07 6.98 61.17
CA ALA A 14 -20.27 8.10 60.65
C ALA A 14 -19.49 7.67 59.39
N ALA A 15 -19.54 8.51 58.37
CA ALA A 15 -18.73 8.43 57.16
C ALA A 15 -17.25 8.65 57.50
N ALA A 16 -16.38 7.80 56.94
CA ALA A 16 -14.93 8.01 56.94
C ALA A 16 -14.52 8.41 55.52
N LEU A 17 -14.07 9.66 55.39
CA LEU A 17 -13.29 10.19 54.29
C LEU A 17 -12.14 9.23 53.95
N CYS A 18 -12.06 8.78 52.70
CA CYS A 18 -10.78 8.44 52.10
C CYS A 18 -10.21 9.73 51.49
N ILE A 19 -9.25 10.31 52.20
CA ILE A 19 -8.32 11.29 51.65
C ILE A 19 -7.48 10.52 50.63
N VAL A 20 -7.82 10.63 49.35
CA VAL A 20 -6.89 10.29 48.28
C VAL A 20 -5.85 11.39 48.28
N ALA A 21 -4.64 11.07 48.75
CA ALA A 21 -3.50 11.93 48.56
C ALA A 21 -3.28 12.10 47.06
N THR A 22 -3.34 13.34 46.59
CA THR A 22 -2.83 13.72 45.27
C THR A 22 -1.31 13.52 45.28
N ALA A 23 -0.85 12.37 44.79
CA ALA A 23 0.41 12.32 44.09
C ALA A 23 0.10 12.68 42.64
N ALA A 24 0.39 13.92 42.25
CA ALA A 24 0.60 14.23 40.85
C ALA A 24 1.88 13.50 40.44
N HIS A 25 1.72 12.31 39.89
CA HIS A 25 2.69 11.68 39.01
C HIS A 25 2.05 11.62 37.64
N ALA A 26 2.84 11.98 36.62
CA ALA A 26 2.47 11.80 35.23
C ALA A 26 2.44 10.30 34.94
N ASP A 27 1.35 9.61 35.29
CA ASP A 27 1.13 8.24 34.83
C ASP A 27 0.63 8.33 33.39
N GLY A 28 1.58 8.21 32.46
CA GLY A 28 1.27 7.76 31.11
C GLY A 28 0.52 6.43 31.18
N GLY A 29 -0.46 6.21 30.29
CA GLY A 29 -1.29 5.00 30.31
C GLY A 29 -0.45 3.73 30.17
N SER A 30 -0.96 2.59 30.63
CA SER A 30 -0.37 1.28 30.36
C SER A 30 -1.28 0.46 29.45
N VAL A 31 -0.66 -0.38 28.62
CA VAL A 31 -1.34 -1.32 27.72
C VAL A 31 -0.70 -2.70 27.89
N ASP A 32 -1.52 -3.74 27.93
CA ASP A 32 -1.04 -5.12 27.93
C ASP A 32 -1.06 -5.65 26.50
N ILE A 33 0.08 -6.21 26.06
CA ILE A 33 0.26 -6.83 24.75
C ILE A 33 0.46 -8.33 24.95
N MET A 34 -0.48 -9.13 24.44
CA MET A 34 -0.48 -10.58 24.62
C MET A 34 -0.22 -11.28 23.29
N ILE A 35 0.88 -12.01 23.19
CA ILE A 35 1.28 -12.77 22.00
C ILE A 35 1.19 -14.27 22.31
N ASP A 36 0.63 -15.07 21.38
CA ASP A 36 0.51 -16.53 21.55
C ASP A 36 1.19 -17.31 20.41
N LEU A 37 2.32 -17.95 20.71
CA LEU A 37 3.07 -18.77 19.75
C LEU A 37 2.38 -20.09 19.39
N SER A 38 1.43 -20.53 20.24
CA SER A 38 0.69 -21.78 20.08
C SER A 38 -0.58 -21.63 19.26
N ALA A 39 -1.00 -20.39 18.99
CA ALA A 39 -2.11 -20.11 18.10
C ALA A 39 -1.77 -20.45 16.63
N GLU A 40 -2.81 -20.56 15.81
CA GLU A 40 -2.65 -20.67 14.36
C GLU A 40 -1.96 -19.42 13.80
N LYS A 41 -1.05 -19.63 12.86
CA LYS A 41 -0.26 -18.58 12.23
C LYS A 41 -0.89 -18.23 10.89
N THR A 42 -0.89 -16.96 10.54
CA THR A 42 -1.39 -16.49 9.25
C THR A 42 -0.20 -16.08 8.38
N PRO A 43 0.03 -16.71 7.22
CA PRO A 43 1.05 -16.25 6.28
C PRO A 43 0.80 -14.80 5.86
N ILE A 44 1.83 -13.98 5.90
CA ILE A 44 1.78 -12.58 5.45
C ILE A 44 2.22 -12.56 4.00
N SER A 45 1.38 -12.00 3.13
CA SER A 45 1.82 -11.79 1.75
C SER A 45 2.97 -10.79 1.73
N PRO A 46 4.11 -11.11 1.10
CA PRO A 46 5.24 -10.18 1.06
C PRO A 46 4.89 -8.92 0.28
N TYR A 47 3.86 -8.89 -0.56
CA TYR A 47 3.57 -7.79 -1.49
C TYR A 47 2.69 -6.67 -0.91
N ILE A 48 2.37 -6.71 0.38
CA ILE A 48 1.60 -5.64 1.05
C ILE A 48 2.44 -4.40 1.40
N PHE A 49 3.77 -4.49 1.31
CA PHE A 49 4.69 -3.38 1.60
C PHE A 49 5.11 -2.68 0.30
N GLY A 50 4.13 -2.36 -0.54
CA GLY A 50 4.35 -1.84 -1.88
C GLY A 50 4.19 -0.32 -2.01
N ILE A 51 4.68 0.21 -3.13
CA ILE A 51 4.52 1.61 -3.53
C ILE A 51 4.12 1.72 -5.01
N ASN A 52 3.54 2.86 -5.39
CA ASN A 52 3.37 3.21 -6.79
C ASN A 52 4.61 3.91 -7.38
N GLU A 53 4.61 4.04 -8.71
CA GLU A 53 5.73 4.54 -9.50
C GLU A 53 6.20 5.94 -9.11
N GLU A 54 5.35 6.78 -8.54
CA GLU A 54 5.72 8.12 -8.11
C GLU A 54 6.76 8.12 -6.98
N LEU A 55 6.82 7.03 -6.21
CA LEU A 55 7.75 6.85 -5.11
C LEU A 55 8.95 5.95 -5.46
N MET A 56 8.94 5.27 -6.62
CA MET A 56 9.95 4.25 -6.97
C MET A 56 11.37 4.79 -7.11
N GLY A 57 11.52 6.10 -7.33
CA GLY A 57 12.81 6.79 -7.38
C GLY A 57 13.39 7.16 -6.01
N GLY A 58 12.63 7.00 -4.92
CA GLY A 58 13.06 7.30 -3.56
C GLY A 58 13.92 6.21 -2.92
N ASP A 59 14.31 6.42 -1.66
CA ASP A 59 15.22 5.52 -0.93
C ASP A 59 14.52 4.31 -0.29
N VAL A 60 13.20 4.36 -0.11
CA VAL A 60 12.37 3.26 0.45
C VAL A 60 12.67 1.91 -0.19
N MET A 61 12.63 0.83 0.58
CA MET A 61 12.90 -0.54 0.15
C MET A 61 11.61 -1.39 0.12
N PRO A 62 10.68 -1.11 -0.81
CA PRO A 62 9.40 -1.82 -0.90
C PRO A 62 9.57 -3.26 -1.39
N THR A 63 8.54 -4.06 -1.21
CA THR A 63 8.46 -5.45 -1.70
C THR A 63 7.63 -5.59 -2.97
N ALA A 64 6.89 -4.55 -3.37
CA ALA A 64 6.13 -4.47 -4.62
C ALA A 64 6.16 -3.03 -5.18
N ILE A 65 6.20 -2.90 -6.50
CA ILE A 65 6.10 -1.61 -7.19
C ILE A 65 5.07 -1.74 -8.31
N ARG A 66 4.14 -0.78 -8.35
CA ARG A 66 3.14 -0.65 -9.42
C ARG A 66 3.44 0.54 -10.32
N ALA A 67 3.52 0.32 -11.63
CA ALA A 67 3.44 1.38 -12.65
C ALA A 67 2.01 1.43 -13.22
N GLY A 68 1.25 2.47 -12.86
CA GLY A 68 -0.18 2.55 -13.11
C GLY A 68 -0.75 3.97 -12.99
N GLY A 69 -1.93 4.11 -12.41
CA GLY A 69 -2.60 5.41 -12.25
C GLY A 69 -3.14 6.00 -13.56
N ASN A 70 -3.72 7.20 -13.47
CA ASN A 70 -4.40 7.89 -14.59
C ASN A 70 -3.53 7.97 -15.86
N ARG A 71 -2.24 8.24 -15.69
CA ARG A 71 -1.33 8.44 -16.84
C ARG A 71 -1.19 7.19 -17.70
N SER A 72 -1.30 6.01 -17.09
CA SER A 72 -1.10 4.72 -17.74
C SER A 72 -2.23 4.31 -18.69
N SER A 73 -3.48 4.77 -18.49
CA SER A 73 -4.64 4.38 -19.31
C SER A 73 -4.52 4.79 -20.78
N ALA A 74 -3.80 5.88 -21.07
CA ALA A 74 -3.57 6.39 -22.42
C ALA A 74 -2.11 6.19 -22.90
N TYR A 75 -1.32 5.37 -22.20
CA TYR A 75 0.07 5.11 -22.53
C TYR A 75 0.20 4.25 -23.81
N ASN A 76 0.93 4.76 -24.79
CA ASN A 76 1.27 4.04 -26.01
C ASN A 76 2.66 3.41 -25.85
N TRP A 77 2.72 2.08 -25.70
CA TRP A 77 3.98 1.36 -25.50
C TRP A 77 4.94 1.45 -26.69
N GLU A 78 4.46 1.75 -27.89
CA GLU A 78 5.29 1.79 -29.10
C GLU A 78 6.14 3.08 -29.18
N THR A 79 5.60 4.19 -28.66
CA THR A 79 6.19 5.54 -28.76
C THR A 79 6.48 6.20 -27.41
N ASN A 80 6.00 5.60 -26.32
CA ASN A 80 6.01 6.13 -24.96
C ASN A 80 5.18 7.40 -24.73
N ALA A 81 4.37 7.81 -25.71
CA ALA A 81 3.40 8.89 -25.54
C ALA A 81 2.33 8.51 -24.52
N SER A 82 1.83 9.46 -23.75
CA SER A 82 0.71 9.27 -22.83
C SER A 82 -0.12 10.54 -22.70
N ASN A 83 -1.37 10.43 -22.23
CA ASN A 83 -2.24 11.57 -22.01
C ASN A 83 -2.52 11.81 -20.53
N ALA A 84 -2.47 13.08 -20.10
CA ALA A 84 -2.73 13.48 -18.72
C ALA A 84 -4.20 13.40 -18.29
N GLY A 85 -5.14 13.24 -19.22
CA GLY A 85 -6.56 13.37 -18.92
C GLY A 85 -6.89 14.74 -18.28
N SER A 86 -7.86 14.76 -17.38
CA SER A 86 -8.26 15.96 -16.66
C SER A 86 -7.18 16.51 -15.72
N ASP A 87 -6.19 15.71 -15.34
CA ASP A 87 -5.15 16.11 -14.37
C ASP A 87 -4.32 17.28 -14.89
N ARG A 88 -4.14 17.36 -16.22
CA ARG A 88 -3.41 18.45 -16.86
C ARG A 88 -3.92 18.72 -18.27
N SER A 89 -5.09 19.36 -18.38
CA SER A 89 -5.66 19.89 -19.64
C SER A 89 -5.63 18.92 -20.82
N HIS A 90 -5.82 17.61 -20.59
CA HIS A 90 -5.79 16.55 -21.61
C HIS A 90 -4.53 16.57 -22.48
N MET A 91 -3.38 16.89 -21.89
CA MET A 91 -2.09 16.97 -22.59
C MET A 91 -1.57 15.59 -22.97
N SER A 92 -1.35 15.35 -24.27
CA SER A 92 -0.48 14.25 -24.73
C SER A 92 0.97 14.74 -24.71
N ASP A 93 1.84 14.09 -23.95
CA ASP A 93 3.24 14.51 -23.79
C ASP A 93 4.16 13.35 -23.41
N ASN A 94 5.45 13.66 -23.22
CA ASN A 94 6.53 12.74 -22.90
C ASN A 94 6.73 12.52 -21.38
N TYR A 95 5.65 12.54 -20.58
CA TYR A 95 5.71 12.44 -19.10
C TYR A 95 6.63 11.32 -18.61
N PHE A 96 6.41 10.08 -19.05
CA PHE A 96 7.20 8.93 -18.58
C PHE A 96 8.68 9.10 -18.90
N GLN A 97 9.04 9.57 -20.11
CA GLN A 97 10.43 9.83 -20.47
C GLN A 97 11.09 10.84 -19.52
N GLN A 98 10.36 11.87 -19.07
CA GLN A 98 10.90 12.85 -18.11
C GLN A 98 11.20 12.26 -16.73
N THR A 99 10.62 11.10 -16.38
CA THR A 99 10.78 10.43 -15.08
C THR A 99 11.80 9.29 -15.08
N MET A 100 12.36 8.95 -16.24
CA MET A 100 13.30 7.83 -16.40
C MET A 100 14.61 8.25 -17.07
N SER A 101 15.58 7.33 -17.11
CA SER A 101 16.88 7.58 -17.72
C SER A 101 16.78 7.72 -19.25
N GLN A 102 17.63 8.59 -19.82
CA GLN A 102 17.57 8.98 -21.25
C GLN A 102 17.73 7.81 -22.23
N ASP A 103 18.41 6.75 -21.83
CA ASP A 103 18.59 5.53 -22.61
C ASP A 103 17.27 4.80 -22.90
N LEU A 104 16.23 5.00 -22.08
CA LEU A 104 14.92 4.37 -22.26
C LEU A 104 13.95 5.19 -23.12
N TRP A 105 14.28 6.44 -23.45
CA TRP A 105 13.29 7.39 -23.99
C TRP A 105 12.61 6.94 -25.30
N ASP A 106 13.39 6.31 -26.17
CA ASP A 106 12.93 5.82 -27.48
C ASP A 106 12.76 4.29 -27.50
N THR A 107 12.85 3.62 -26.34
CA THR A 107 12.68 2.17 -26.24
C THR A 107 11.20 1.84 -26.10
N PRO A 108 10.59 1.00 -26.97
CA PRO A 108 9.21 0.58 -26.77
C PRO A 108 9.04 -0.10 -25.41
N GLY A 109 7.91 0.17 -24.72
CA GLY A 109 7.62 -0.36 -23.40
C GLY A 109 8.46 0.25 -22.27
N ALA A 110 8.99 1.47 -22.46
CA ALA A 110 9.92 2.09 -21.52
C ALA A 110 9.39 2.17 -20.08
N MET A 111 8.08 2.37 -19.89
CA MET A 111 7.44 2.42 -18.57
C MET A 111 7.68 1.11 -17.80
N SER A 112 7.32 -0.04 -18.39
CA SER A 112 7.46 -1.35 -17.74
C SER A 112 8.90 -1.82 -17.66
N ILE A 113 9.76 -1.45 -18.62
CA ILE A 113 11.20 -1.73 -18.54
C ILE A 113 11.85 -0.94 -17.40
N ASN A 114 11.51 0.35 -17.25
CA ASN A 114 11.96 1.16 -16.13
C ASN A 114 11.46 0.59 -14.79
N LEU A 115 10.18 0.20 -14.72
CA LEU A 115 9.61 -0.47 -13.55
C LEU A 115 10.45 -1.69 -13.15
N ARG A 116 10.72 -2.61 -14.10
CA ARG A 116 11.52 -3.83 -13.82
C ARG A 116 12.90 -3.48 -13.29
N LYS A 117 13.58 -2.49 -13.90
CA LYS A 117 14.88 -1.99 -13.44
C LYS A 117 14.81 -1.47 -11.99
N ARG A 118 13.76 -0.72 -11.64
CA ARG A 118 13.56 -0.24 -10.26
C ARG A 118 13.29 -1.38 -9.29
N CYS A 119 12.49 -2.37 -9.69
CA CYS A 119 12.28 -3.57 -8.88
C CYS A 119 13.60 -4.32 -8.60
N ASP A 120 14.49 -4.43 -9.59
CA ASP A 120 15.82 -5.06 -9.40
C ASP A 120 16.66 -4.30 -8.35
N GLU A 121 16.65 -2.96 -8.42
CA GLU A 121 17.32 -2.07 -7.45
C GLU A 121 16.74 -2.23 -6.03
N LYS A 122 15.46 -2.59 -5.92
CA LYS A 122 14.72 -2.78 -4.66
C LYS A 122 14.60 -4.26 -4.26
N ARG A 123 15.72 -4.99 -4.32
CA ARG A 123 15.82 -6.43 -3.95
C ARG A 123 14.82 -7.33 -4.69
N ASN A 124 14.64 -7.11 -5.98
CA ASN A 124 13.70 -7.87 -6.80
C ASN A 124 12.24 -7.75 -6.31
N ALA A 125 11.81 -6.52 -5.98
CA ALA A 125 10.41 -6.25 -5.67
C ALA A 125 9.47 -6.78 -6.78
N TYR A 126 8.24 -7.12 -6.41
CA TYR A 126 7.20 -7.53 -7.34
C TYR A 126 6.91 -6.41 -8.35
N ALA A 127 7.03 -6.66 -9.65
CA ALA A 127 6.73 -5.68 -10.69
C ALA A 127 5.30 -5.86 -11.21
N MET A 128 4.46 -4.85 -11.01
CA MET A 128 3.10 -4.76 -11.55
C MET A 128 2.99 -3.61 -12.56
N THR A 129 2.52 -3.88 -13.78
CA THR A 129 2.32 -2.84 -14.80
C THR A 129 0.88 -2.79 -15.29
N THR A 130 0.42 -1.61 -15.68
CA THR A 130 -0.92 -1.43 -16.27
C THR A 130 -0.94 -1.66 -17.78
N LEU A 131 -1.97 -2.38 -18.25
CA LEU A 131 -2.33 -2.54 -19.66
C LEU A 131 -3.50 -1.61 -20.01
N GLN A 132 -3.57 -1.15 -21.26
CA GLN A 132 -4.57 -0.17 -21.70
C GLN A 132 -5.82 -0.87 -22.24
N LEU A 133 -6.98 -0.62 -21.64
CA LEU A 133 -8.27 -1.21 -22.03
C LEU A 133 -9.32 -0.16 -22.40
N ALA A 134 -9.10 1.11 -22.05
CA ALA A 134 -10.07 2.18 -22.29
C ALA A 134 -10.37 2.45 -23.78
N GLY A 135 -9.55 1.95 -24.70
CA GLY A 135 -9.87 1.82 -26.13
C GLY A 135 -9.04 2.68 -27.07
N TYR A 136 -8.29 3.66 -26.55
CA TYR A 136 -7.35 4.46 -27.35
C TYR A 136 -6.12 4.85 -26.50
N VAL A 137 -4.99 5.11 -27.15
CA VAL A 137 -3.76 5.63 -26.52
C VAL A 137 -3.23 6.82 -27.32
N SER A 138 -2.35 7.62 -26.71
CA SER A 138 -1.79 8.80 -27.38
C SER A 138 -1.03 8.42 -28.67
N ALA A 139 -1.37 9.07 -29.79
CA ALA A 139 -0.63 8.92 -31.05
C ALA A 139 0.61 9.82 -31.13
N ASP A 140 0.66 10.89 -30.33
CA ASP A 140 1.67 11.94 -30.38
C ASP A 140 1.98 12.52 -28.99
N MET A 141 2.89 13.49 -28.96
CA MET A 141 3.27 14.27 -27.77
C MET A 141 3.02 15.78 -28.00
N ASP A 142 2.03 16.11 -28.84
CA ASP A 142 1.81 17.48 -29.36
C ASP A 142 0.99 18.38 -28.41
N GLY A 143 0.90 18.00 -27.14
CA GLY A 143 0.24 18.76 -26.09
C GLY A 143 -1.28 18.57 -26.07
N GLU A 144 -2.01 19.64 -25.75
CA GLU A 144 -3.44 19.61 -25.40
C GLU A 144 -4.29 18.94 -26.49
N VAL A 145 -5.14 17.99 -26.07
CA VAL A 145 -6.18 17.39 -26.90
C VAL A 145 -7.51 18.10 -26.66
N THR A 146 -7.93 18.90 -27.63
CA THR A 146 -9.20 19.65 -27.53
C THR A 146 -10.41 18.73 -27.62
N GLN A 147 -11.59 19.24 -27.22
CA GLN A 147 -12.86 18.49 -27.35
C GLN A 147 -13.15 18.04 -28.79
N ALA A 148 -12.76 18.83 -29.79
CA ALA A 148 -12.95 18.49 -31.21
C ALA A 148 -12.00 17.39 -31.69
N GLN A 149 -10.93 17.12 -30.93
CA GLN A 149 -9.93 16.07 -31.19
C GLN A 149 -10.12 14.85 -30.28
N LYS A 150 -11.27 14.71 -29.62
CA LYS A 150 -11.58 13.47 -28.88
C LYS A 150 -11.52 12.26 -29.82
N ALA A 151 -11.19 11.09 -29.27
CA ALA A 151 -11.12 9.86 -30.02
C ALA A 151 -12.48 9.51 -30.67
N PRO A 152 -12.48 8.97 -31.90
CA PRO A 152 -11.31 8.81 -32.78
C PRO A 152 -10.88 10.14 -33.43
N SER A 153 -9.58 10.41 -33.46
CA SER A 153 -8.94 11.51 -34.21
C SER A 153 -7.45 11.21 -34.42
N ASP A 154 -6.75 12.02 -35.22
CA ASP A 154 -5.30 11.88 -35.45
C ASP A 154 -4.45 11.97 -34.15
N ARG A 155 -5.05 12.37 -33.02
CA ARG A 155 -4.37 12.43 -31.70
C ARG A 155 -4.33 11.09 -30.97
N TRP A 156 -4.98 10.06 -31.51
CA TRP A 156 -5.22 8.79 -30.82
C TRP A 156 -4.99 7.59 -31.75
N ASN A 157 -4.25 6.59 -31.26
CA ASN A 157 -4.22 5.27 -31.85
C ASN A 157 -5.27 4.38 -31.16
N LYS A 158 -5.98 3.57 -31.93
CA LYS A 158 -6.96 2.62 -31.40
C LYS A 158 -6.25 1.51 -30.63
N VAL A 159 -6.78 1.13 -29.47
CA VAL A 159 -6.32 -0.08 -28.78
C VAL A 159 -7.12 -1.28 -29.27
N GLU A 160 -6.40 -2.34 -29.65
CA GLU A 160 -6.95 -3.69 -29.83
C GLU A 160 -6.32 -4.61 -28.78
N LEU A 161 -7.13 -5.31 -28.01
CA LEU A 161 -6.62 -6.16 -26.92
C LEU A 161 -5.89 -7.41 -27.45
N VAL A 162 -6.35 -7.93 -28.59
CA VAL A 162 -5.80 -9.12 -29.25
C VAL A 162 -5.58 -8.83 -30.73
N LYS A 163 -4.35 -9.05 -31.21
CA LYS A 163 -3.94 -8.76 -32.59
C LYS A 163 -4.54 -9.70 -33.63
N GLY A 164 -4.76 -10.97 -33.26
CA GLY A 164 -5.35 -11.99 -34.15
C GLY A 164 -4.47 -12.37 -35.35
N SER A 165 -3.19 -11.99 -35.34
CA SER A 165 -2.16 -12.35 -36.32
C SER A 165 -0.80 -12.51 -35.62
N ASP A 166 0.26 -12.79 -36.37
CA ASP A 166 1.59 -12.99 -35.79
C ASP A 166 2.05 -11.74 -35.01
N LEU A 167 2.51 -11.95 -33.77
CA LEU A 167 3.10 -10.91 -32.92
C LEU A 167 4.54 -10.62 -33.36
N THR A 168 4.96 -9.36 -33.29
CA THR A 168 6.29 -8.88 -33.67
C THR A 168 6.97 -8.13 -32.52
N MET A 169 8.30 -8.11 -32.55
CA MET A 169 9.13 -7.29 -31.64
C MET A 169 9.36 -5.87 -32.16
N THR A 170 8.79 -5.53 -33.31
CA THR A 170 8.88 -4.21 -33.94
C THR A 170 7.47 -3.79 -34.34
N PRO A 171 6.79 -2.97 -33.53
CA PRO A 171 5.42 -2.52 -33.81
C PRO A 171 5.37 -1.62 -35.06
N ASP A 172 4.21 -1.57 -35.72
CA ASP A 172 3.99 -0.67 -36.88
C ASP A 172 3.47 0.68 -36.42
N LEU A 173 4.36 1.67 -36.42
CA LEU A 173 4.05 3.03 -35.96
C LEU A 173 3.07 3.81 -36.87
N ASN A 174 2.59 3.23 -37.98
CA ASN A 174 1.81 3.93 -39.00
C ASN A 174 0.41 3.34 -39.25
N ASP A 175 0.00 2.30 -38.53
CA ASP A 175 -1.28 1.63 -38.75
C ASP A 175 -2.45 2.24 -37.94
N GLY A 176 -2.13 3.16 -37.01
CA GLY A 176 -3.09 3.82 -36.14
C GLY A 176 -3.70 2.91 -35.07
N THR A 177 -3.09 1.75 -34.80
CA THR A 177 -3.57 0.74 -33.86
C THR A 177 -2.43 0.29 -32.94
N VAL A 178 -2.72 0.00 -31.68
CA VAL A 178 -1.76 -0.52 -30.71
C VAL A 178 -2.34 -1.79 -30.10
N TYR A 179 -1.56 -2.87 -30.11
CA TYR A 179 -1.99 -4.20 -29.66
C TYR A 179 -1.45 -4.53 -28.27
N MET A 180 -2.33 -4.93 -27.35
CA MET A 180 -1.93 -5.21 -25.96
C MET A 180 -1.31 -6.60 -25.76
N ASP A 181 -1.78 -7.63 -26.47
CA ASP A 181 -1.13 -8.95 -26.48
C ASP A 181 0.28 -8.89 -27.09
N GLU A 182 0.48 -8.06 -28.13
CA GLU A 182 1.79 -7.76 -28.67
C GLU A 182 2.68 -7.04 -27.65
N TYR A 183 2.12 -6.12 -26.86
CA TYR A 183 2.86 -5.47 -25.78
C TYR A 183 3.33 -6.48 -24.72
N VAL A 184 2.44 -7.35 -24.25
CA VAL A 184 2.76 -8.42 -23.30
C VAL A 184 3.85 -9.33 -23.86
N ASN A 185 3.71 -9.77 -25.12
CA ASN A 185 4.73 -10.56 -25.81
C ASN A 185 6.08 -9.83 -25.89
N TYR A 186 6.08 -8.53 -26.20
CA TYR A 186 7.28 -7.72 -26.25
C TYR A 186 7.97 -7.69 -24.88
N LEU A 187 7.22 -7.50 -23.79
CA LEU A 187 7.76 -7.52 -22.43
C LEU A 187 8.34 -8.89 -22.07
N ILE A 188 7.65 -9.99 -22.39
CA ILE A 188 8.13 -11.35 -22.12
C ILE A 188 9.45 -11.62 -22.84
N ASN A 189 9.57 -11.23 -24.11
CA ASN A 189 10.80 -11.43 -24.88
C ASN A 189 11.95 -10.51 -24.44
N THR A 190 11.64 -9.35 -23.84
CA THR A 190 12.62 -8.36 -23.40
C THR A 190 13.12 -8.60 -21.98
N LEU A 191 12.21 -8.96 -21.07
CA LEU A 191 12.43 -9.04 -19.63
C LEU A 191 12.35 -10.48 -19.08
N GLY A 192 11.85 -11.42 -19.87
CA GLY A 192 11.50 -12.77 -19.42
C GLY A 192 10.02 -12.88 -19.01
N THR A 193 9.55 -14.11 -18.80
CA THR A 193 8.22 -14.38 -18.21
C THR A 193 8.20 -13.99 -16.74
N ALA A 194 7.02 -13.89 -16.13
CA ALA A 194 6.80 -13.65 -14.71
C ALA A 194 7.67 -14.56 -13.83
N LYS A 195 7.69 -15.86 -14.14
CA LYS A 195 8.50 -16.87 -13.44
C LYS A 195 10.02 -16.70 -13.60
N ASN A 196 10.47 -16.02 -14.65
CA ASN A 196 11.88 -15.83 -14.98
C ASN A 196 12.37 -14.40 -14.68
N GLY A 197 11.70 -13.70 -13.78
CA GLY A 197 12.10 -12.34 -13.38
C GLY A 197 11.61 -11.25 -14.33
N GLY A 198 10.60 -11.51 -15.15
CA GLY A 198 9.90 -10.51 -15.94
C GLY A 198 8.95 -9.65 -15.11
N ILE A 199 7.90 -9.15 -15.75
CA ILE A 199 6.76 -8.53 -15.09
C ILE A 199 5.89 -9.63 -14.49
N GLN A 200 5.60 -9.53 -13.19
CA GLN A 200 4.82 -10.55 -12.49
C GLN A 200 3.32 -10.25 -12.52
N GLY A 201 2.91 -8.97 -12.51
CA GLY A 201 1.51 -8.58 -12.45
C GLY A 201 1.07 -7.64 -13.57
N TYR A 202 -0.14 -7.83 -14.08
CA TYR A 202 -0.78 -6.95 -15.05
C TYR A 202 -2.09 -6.38 -14.48
N SER A 203 -2.17 -5.05 -14.34
CA SER A 203 -3.41 -4.33 -14.04
C SER A 203 -4.25 -4.16 -15.29
N MET A 204 -5.55 -4.45 -15.19
CA MET A 204 -6.52 -4.26 -16.26
C MET A 204 -7.00 -2.81 -16.30
N ASP A 205 -6.13 -1.93 -16.83
CA ASP A 205 -6.27 -0.47 -16.85
C ASP A 205 -6.29 0.15 -15.44
N ASN A 206 -6.91 1.32 -15.30
CA ASN A 206 -7.00 2.12 -14.10
C ASN A 206 -8.37 2.81 -14.03
N GLU A 207 -9.08 2.62 -12.92
CA GLU A 207 -10.29 3.38 -12.56
C GLU A 207 -11.36 3.49 -13.67
N PRO A 208 -11.85 2.37 -14.22
CA PRO A 208 -12.73 2.38 -15.39
C PRO A 208 -14.07 3.10 -15.17
N GLY A 209 -14.55 3.19 -13.92
CA GLY A 209 -15.72 4.00 -13.56
C GLY A 209 -15.52 5.50 -13.78
N LEU A 210 -14.27 5.98 -13.84
CA LEU A 210 -13.89 7.38 -14.04
C LEU A 210 -13.37 7.69 -15.45
N TRP A 211 -13.26 6.72 -16.36
CA TRP A 211 -12.76 6.97 -17.72
C TRP A 211 -13.46 8.16 -18.42
N HIS A 212 -14.80 8.24 -18.29
CA HIS A 212 -15.60 9.34 -18.85
C HIS A 212 -15.35 10.72 -18.24
N MET A 213 -14.77 10.77 -17.05
CA MET A 213 -14.41 12.01 -16.35
C MET A 213 -12.93 12.33 -16.58
N THR A 214 -12.05 11.43 -16.15
CA THR A 214 -10.59 11.61 -16.22
C THR A 214 -10.11 11.65 -17.67
N HIS A 215 -10.64 10.77 -18.51
CA HIS A 215 -10.23 10.62 -19.90
C HIS A 215 -11.36 10.90 -20.88
N ALA A 216 -12.13 11.97 -20.65
CA ALA A 216 -13.25 12.40 -21.50
C ALA A 216 -12.88 12.69 -22.98
N ARG A 217 -11.58 12.75 -23.33
CA ARG A 217 -11.10 12.84 -24.72
C ARG A 217 -10.82 11.47 -25.35
N MET A 218 -10.71 10.42 -24.55
CA MET A 218 -10.39 9.05 -24.95
C MET A 218 -11.65 8.19 -24.94
N HIS A 219 -12.36 8.15 -23.80
CA HIS A 219 -13.56 7.37 -23.60
C HIS A 219 -14.63 8.25 -22.94
N PRO A 220 -15.47 8.95 -23.73
CA PRO A 220 -16.37 10.00 -23.20
C PRO A 220 -17.68 9.47 -22.60
N GLU A 221 -18.05 8.22 -22.88
CA GLU A 221 -19.29 7.63 -22.39
C GLU A 221 -19.02 6.92 -21.06
N GLN A 222 -19.98 6.89 -20.15
CA GLN A 222 -19.78 6.16 -18.90
C GLN A 222 -19.63 4.66 -19.19
N CYS A 223 -18.52 4.09 -18.74
CA CYS A 223 -18.23 2.66 -18.88
C CYS A 223 -19.37 1.83 -18.26
N THR A 224 -19.82 0.82 -18.99
CA THR A 224 -20.86 -0.11 -18.51
C THR A 224 -20.25 -1.25 -17.71
N CYS A 225 -21.04 -1.90 -16.87
CA CYS A 225 -20.59 -3.08 -16.12
C CYS A 225 -20.21 -4.22 -17.07
N GLU A 226 -20.99 -4.44 -18.13
CA GLU A 226 -20.71 -5.44 -19.16
C GLU A 226 -19.40 -5.12 -19.91
N GLU A 227 -19.21 -3.87 -20.33
CA GLU A 227 -18.00 -3.46 -21.05
C GLU A 227 -16.71 -3.77 -20.27
N ILE A 228 -16.65 -3.43 -18.97
CA ILE A 228 -15.44 -3.65 -18.20
C ILE A 228 -15.17 -5.14 -17.99
N VAL A 229 -16.21 -5.95 -17.76
CA VAL A 229 -16.11 -7.40 -17.64
C VAL A 229 -15.58 -8.02 -18.95
N GLU A 230 -16.17 -7.66 -20.09
CA GLU A 230 -15.76 -8.19 -21.40
C GLU A 230 -14.29 -7.86 -21.73
N LYS A 231 -13.86 -6.63 -21.47
CA LYS A 231 -12.46 -6.21 -21.68
C LYS A 231 -11.49 -6.95 -20.76
N ASN A 232 -11.85 -7.12 -19.49
CA ASN A 232 -11.04 -7.86 -18.52
C ASN A 232 -10.91 -9.33 -18.94
N ILE A 233 -12.01 -10.01 -19.30
CA ILE A 233 -11.98 -11.40 -19.80
C ILE A 233 -11.08 -11.51 -21.03
N THR A 234 -11.26 -10.62 -22.00
CA THR A 234 -10.50 -10.66 -23.26
C THR A 234 -9.01 -10.51 -23.03
N MET A 235 -8.60 -9.49 -22.27
CA MET A 235 -7.19 -9.23 -22.03
C MET A 235 -6.56 -10.28 -21.08
N ALA A 236 -7.27 -10.70 -20.04
CA ALA A 236 -6.80 -11.74 -19.13
C ALA A 236 -6.48 -13.05 -19.87
N LYS A 237 -7.34 -13.47 -20.79
CA LYS A 237 -7.09 -14.64 -21.63
C LYS A 237 -5.80 -14.50 -22.43
N ALA A 238 -5.62 -13.35 -23.08
CA ALA A 238 -4.41 -13.09 -23.86
C ALA A 238 -3.14 -13.09 -22.99
N VAL A 239 -3.18 -12.49 -21.79
CA VAL A 239 -2.07 -12.56 -20.83
C VAL A 239 -1.76 -14.01 -20.45
N LYS A 240 -2.77 -14.79 -20.04
CA LYS A 240 -2.57 -16.18 -19.59
C LYS A 240 -2.14 -17.13 -20.71
N GLU A 241 -2.49 -16.85 -21.96
CA GLU A 241 -2.02 -17.60 -23.13
C GLU A 241 -0.52 -17.34 -23.41
N LEU A 242 -0.05 -16.12 -23.18
CA LEU A 242 1.35 -15.73 -23.38
C LEU A 242 2.25 -16.08 -22.20
N ASP A 243 1.75 -15.87 -20.98
CA ASP A 243 2.45 -16.13 -19.72
C ASP A 243 1.48 -16.68 -18.66
N PRO A 244 1.37 -18.02 -18.54
CA PRO A 244 0.49 -18.66 -17.56
C PRO A 244 0.85 -18.37 -16.10
N ASP A 245 2.11 -17.97 -15.82
CA ASP A 245 2.60 -17.66 -14.48
C ASP A 245 2.38 -16.18 -14.10
N ALA A 246 2.02 -15.30 -15.05
CA ALA A 246 1.73 -13.90 -14.77
C ALA A 246 0.38 -13.73 -14.08
N GLU A 247 0.30 -12.86 -13.07
CA GLU A 247 -0.92 -12.58 -12.32
C GLU A 247 -1.70 -11.41 -12.93
N VAL A 248 -3.02 -11.52 -12.91
CA VAL A 248 -3.93 -10.53 -13.46
C VAL A 248 -4.75 -9.88 -12.36
N PHE A 249 -4.79 -8.54 -12.36
CA PHE A 249 -5.45 -7.70 -11.38
C PHE A 249 -6.54 -6.89 -12.05
N GLY A 250 -7.74 -6.88 -11.47
CA GLY A 250 -8.83 -6.07 -11.99
C GLY A 250 -10.02 -5.99 -11.02
N PRO A 251 -10.88 -4.98 -11.21
CA PRO A 251 -10.88 -4.00 -12.29
C PRO A 251 -10.28 -2.63 -11.91
N ALA A 252 -9.46 -2.54 -10.86
CA ALA A 252 -8.81 -1.31 -10.38
C ALA A 252 -9.82 -0.17 -10.05
N LEU A 253 -10.77 -0.46 -9.17
CA LEU A 253 -11.88 0.46 -8.86
C LEU A 253 -11.44 1.62 -7.95
N PHE A 254 -11.69 2.86 -8.34
CA PHE A 254 -11.18 4.06 -7.64
C PHE A 254 -11.66 4.27 -6.19
N GLY A 255 -12.78 3.66 -5.81
CA GLY A 255 -13.38 3.90 -4.49
C GLY A 255 -14.83 3.48 -4.37
N TYR A 256 -15.45 3.88 -3.24
CA TYR A 256 -16.68 3.28 -2.72
C TYR A 256 -17.86 3.26 -3.69
N SER A 257 -18.11 4.36 -4.42
CA SER A 257 -19.23 4.41 -5.38
C SER A 257 -19.03 3.49 -6.59
N ALA A 258 -17.78 3.23 -6.97
CA ALA A 258 -17.47 2.22 -7.98
C ALA A 258 -17.71 0.80 -7.45
N PHE A 259 -17.37 0.53 -6.18
CA PHE A 259 -17.64 -0.77 -5.56
C PHE A 259 -19.15 -1.03 -5.48
N GLN A 260 -19.93 -0.01 -5.12
CA GLN A 260 -21.36 -0.15 -4.87
C GLN A 260 -22.16 -0.41 -6.14
N SER A 261 -21.97 0.40 -7.18
CA SER A 261 -22.83 0.41 -8.37
C SER A 261 -22.10 0.72 -9.66
N PHE A 262 -20.76 0.62 -9.65
CA PHE A 262 -19.91 1.09 -10.74
C PHE A 262 -20.23 2.53 -11.14
N VAL A 263 -20.41 3.40 -10.13
CA VAL A 263 -20.80 4.82 -10.29
C VAL A 263 -22.19 4.97 -10.91
N ASN A 264 -23.12 4.08 -10.57
CA ASN A 264 -24.44 3.97 -11.21
C ASN A 264 -24.31 3.81 -12.73
N ALA A 265 -23.49 2.86 -13.16
CA ALA A 265 -23.29 2.56 -14.58
C ALA A 265 -24.62 2.37 -15.31
N PRO A 266 -24.70 2.71 -16.61
CA PRO A 266 -25.96 2.74 -17.36
C PRO A 266 -26.79 1.43 -17.30
N ASP A 267 -26.11 0.30 -17.23
CA ASP A 267 -26.65 -1.06 -17.20
C ASP A 267 -26.85 -1.62 -15.77
N TRP A 268 -26.35 -0.94 -14.72
CA TRP A 268 -26.40 -1.46 -13.36
C TRP A 268 -27.83 -1.71 -12.85
N ASN A 269 -28.77 -0.82 -13.15
CA ASN A 269 -30.17 -0.98 -12.74
C ASN A 269 -30.83 -2.19 -13.42
N GLU A 270 -30.47 -2.46 -14.67
CA GLU A 270 -30.94 -3.64 -15.39
C GLU A 270 -30.35 -4.90 -14.75
N ILE A 271 -29.04 -4.93 -14.50
CA ILE A 271 -28.34 -6.00 -13.78
C ILE A 271 -29.02 -6.32 -12.45
N LYS A 272 -29.25 -5.30 -11.62
CA LYS A 272 -29.94 -5.43 -10.34
C LYS A 272 -31.39 -5.91 -10.45
N SER A 273 -32.06 -5.69 -11.58
CA SER A 273 -33.44 -6.13 -11.78
C SER A 273 -33.55 -7.65 -11.98
N TRP A 274 -32.59 -8.26 -12.69
CA TRP A 274 -32.55 -9.72 -12.89
C TRP A 274 -31.69 -10.45 -11.86
N ARG A 275 -30.79 -9.73 -11.15
CA ARG A 275 -30.06 -10.21 -9.95
C ARG A 275 -30.23 -9.29 -8.76
N PRO A 276 -31.41 -9.34 -8.11
CA PRO A 276 -31.68 -8.53 -6.92
C PRO A 276 -30.79 -8.92 -5.73
N ASP A 277 -30.17 -10.10 -5.75
CA ASP A 277 -29.31 -10.66 -4.69
C ASP A 277 -27.89 -10.09 -4.65
N TYR A 278 -27.36 -9.52 -5.74
CA TYR A 278 -26.06 -8.85 -5.68
C TYR A 278 -26.08 -7.70 -4.67
N ARG A 279 -25.20 -7.70 -3.70
CA ARG A 279 -25.10 -6.62 -2.71
C ARG A 279 -24.59 -5.33 -3.34
N TRP A 280 -23.71 -5.46 -4.33
CA TRP A 280 -22.95 -4.37 -4.96
C TRP A 280 -22.27 -4.86 -6.25
N PHE A 281 -21.64 -3.96 -7.01
CA PHE A 281 -20.98 -4.29 -8.29
C PHE A 281 -19.88 -5.34 -8.16
N ILE A 282 -19.17 -5.39 -7.03
CA ILE A 282 -18.13 -6.40 -6.77
C ILE A 282 -18.66 -7.84 -6.94
N ASP A 283 -19.88 -8.12 -6.47
CA ASP A 283 -20.49 -9.45 -6.59
C ASP A 283 -20.71 -9.83 -8.06
N TYR A 284 -21.23 -8.88 -8.85
CA TYR A 284 -21.44 -9.06 -10.28
C TYR A 284 -20.12 -9.31 -10.99
N TYR A 285 -19.10 -8.49 -10.74
CA TYR A 285 -17.78 -8.65 -11.37
C TYR A 285 -17.16 -10.02 -11.05
N LEU A 286 -17.12 -10.40 -9.77
CA LEU A 286 -16.55 -11.69 -9.36
C LEU A 286 -17.28 -12.88 -9.98
N GLU A 287 -18.62 -12.86 -9.98
CA GLU A 287 -19.39 -13.95 -10.58
C GLU A 287 -19.15 -14.06 -12.09
N LYS A 288 -19.09 -12.94 -12.80
CA LYS A 288 -18.82 -12.94 -14.26
C LYS A 288 -17.42 -13.42 -14.58
N MET A 289 -16.42 -13.05 -13.79
CA MET A 289 -15.06 -13.55 -13.96
C MET A 289 -14.95 -15.05 -13.61
N LYS A 290 -15.75 -15.54 -12.65
CA LYS A 290 -15.84 -16.98 -12.33
C LYS A 290 -16.50 -17.78 -13.45
N GLU A 291 -17.60 -17.28 -14.01
CA GLU A 291 -18.25 -17.89 -15.19
C GLU A 291 -17.25 -18.00 -16.35
N ALA A 292 -16.48 -16.94 -16.60
CA ALA A 292 -15.46 -16.94 -17.63
C ALA A 292 -14.29 -17.92 -17.32
N GLU A 293 -13.85 -18.07 -16.06
CA GLU A 293 -12.90 -19.13 -15.69
C GLU A 293 -13.46 -20.52 -16.01
N ASP A 294 -14.72 -20.79 -15.66
CA ASP A 294 -15.35 -22.10 -15.90
C ASP A 294 -15.44 -22.44 -17.38
N GLU A 295 -15.73 -21.45 -18.23
CA GLU A 295 -15.81 -21.61 -19.67
C GLU A 295 -14.44 -21.84 -20.33
N ASN A 296 -13.39 -21.23 -19.80
CA ASN A 296 -12.05 -21.25 -20.41
C ASN A 296 -11.10 -22.27 -19.76
N GLY A 297 -11.43 -22.79 -18.58
CA GLY A 297 -10.62 -23.76 -17.85
C GLY A 297 -9.34 -23.20 -17.24
N VAL A 298 -9.22 -21.87 -17.14
CA VAL A 298 -8.08 -21.16 -16.56
C VAL A 298 -8.57 -19.93 -15.80
N ARG A 299 -7.94 -19.65 -14.66
CA ARG A 299 -8.20 -18.44 -13.88
C ARG A 299 -7.84 -17.19 -14.67
N LEU A 300 -8.80 -16.26 -14.77
CA LEU A 300 -8.63 -15.02 -15.53
C LEU A 300 -8.32 -13.80 -14.65
N ILE A 301 -8.71 -13.81 -13.38
CA ILE A 301 -8.33 -12.78 -12.40
C ILE A 301 -7.78 -13.47 -11.17
N ASP A 302 -6.55 -13.12 -10.82
CA ASP A 302 -5.85 -13.67 -9.65
C ASP A 302 -6.15 -12.84 -8.40
N ALA A 303 -6.32 -11.52 -8.54
CA ALA A 303 -6.69 -10.63 -7.46
C ALA A 303 -7.79 -9.64 -7.86
N LEU A 304 -8.81 -9.52 -7.00
CA LEU A 304 -9.75 -8.41 -7.04
C LEU A 304 -9.02 -7.15 -6.65
N ASP A 305 -9.02 -6.17 -7.55
CA ASP A 305 -8.24 -4.95 -7.44
C ASP A 305 -9.11 -3.71 -7.19
N ILE A 306 -8.79 -2.99 -6.11
CA ILE A 306 -9.47 -1.77 -5.67
C ILE A 306 -8.46 -0.68 -5.23
N HIS A 307 -8.92 0.56 -5.22
CA HIS A 307 -8.23 1.70 -4.65
C HIS A 307 -8.96 2.18 -3.39
N TYR A 308 -8.21 2.54 -2.35
CA TYR A 308 -8.76 2.98 -1.08
C TYR A 308 -8.11 4.28 -0.61
N TYR A 309 -8.77 5.40 -0.87
CA TYR A 309 -8.44 6.68 -0.26
C TYR A 309 -9.42 6.96 0.86
N THR A 310 -8.90 7.21 2.07
CA THR A 310 -9.78 7.49 3.21
C THR A 310 -10.69 8.69 2.96
N GLU A 311 -11.98 8.51 3.21
CA GLU A 311 -12.98 9.59 3.15
C GLU A 311 -13.32 10.14 4.54
N ALA A 312 -12.72 9.56 5.58
CA ALA A 312 -12.88 10.00 6.95
C ALA A 312 -12.34 11.43 7.12
N LYS A 313 -13.18 12.31 7.67
CA LYS A 313 -12.84 13.70 7.96
C LYS A 313 -12.25 13.82 9.36
N GLY A 314 -11.27 14.71 9.52
CA GLY A 314 -10.89 15.20 10.83
C GLY A 314 -11.93 16.16 11.41
N GLU A 315 -11.78 16.56 12.68
CA GLU A 315 -12.64 17.55 13.33
C GLU A 315 -12.78 18.86 12.52
N CYS A 316 -11.77 19.21 11.72
CA CYS A 316 -11.81 20.36 10.81
C CYS A 316 -12.78 20.22 9.61
N GLY A 317 -13.40 19.06 9.42
CA GLY A 317 -14.33 18.78 8.32
C GLY A 317 -13.67 18.40 6.99
N GLU A 318 -12.34 18.28 6.95
CA GLU A 318 -11.57 17.91 5.76
C GLU A 318 -11.01 16.49 5.92
N ARG A 319 -11.05 15.70 4.83
CA ARG A 319 -10.34 14.41 4.73
C ARG A 319 -8.84 14.64 4.59
N SER A 320 -8.02 13.72 5.10
CA SER A 320 -6.54 13.75 4.99
C SER A 320 -5.91 15.12 5.28
N CYS A 321 -6.46 15.87 6.25
CA CYS A 321 -6.10 17.27 6.48
C CYS A 321 -4.67 17.43 7.03
N LYS A 322 -4.02 18.55 6.72
CA LYS A 322 -2.63 18.84 7.15
C LYS A 322 -2.54 19.48 8.55
N HIS A 323 -3.51 19.21 9.42
CA HIS A 323 -3.59 19.77 10.78
C HIS A 323 -2.90 18.87 11.81
N TYR A 324 -1.60 18.67 11.68
CA TYR A 324 -0.83 17.71 12.49
C TYR A 324 -0.74 18.06 13.98
N THR A 325 -0.94 19.33 14.34
CA THR A 325 -0.99 19.75 15.76
C THR A 325 -2.39 19.71 16.37
N ASN A 326 -3.42 19.37 15.59
CA ASN A 326 -4.79 19.21 16.10
C ASN A 326 -5.01 17.73 16.46
N GLU A 327 -5.08 17.46 17.76
CA GLU A 327 -5.21 16.10 18.32
C GLU A 327 -6.40 15.34 17.75
N ASN A 328 -7.55 15.98 17.53
CA ASN A 328 -8.75 15.33 17.00
C ASN A 328 -8.62 15.03 15.49
N CYS A 329 -7.93 15.88 14.74
CA CYS A 329 -7.62 15.62 13.33
C CYS A 329 -6.63 14.46 13.18
N VAL A 330 -5.61 14.40 14.03
CA VAL A 330 -4.66 13.29 14.06
C VAL A 330 -5.32 12.00 14.51
N LYS A 331 -6.16 12.05 15.56
CA LYS A 331 -6.96 10.89 16.00
C LYS A 331 -7.85 10.36 14.88
N ALA A 332 -8.53 11.24 14.16
CA ALA A 332 -9.37 10.83 13.02
C ALA A 332 -8.58 10.14 11.91
N ARG A 333 -7.33 10.56 11.65
CA ARG A 333 -6.44 9.83 10.73
C ARG A 333 -6.16 8.42 11.22
N PHE A 334 -5.77 8.25 12.48
CA PHE A 334 -5.53 6.91 13.05
C PHE A 334 -6.78 6.04 12.98
N ASP A 335 -7.92 6.59 13.42
CA ASP A 335 -9.19 5.88 13.42
C ASP A 335 -9.63 5.51 12.00
N SER A 336 -9.26 6.27 10.96
CA SER A 336 -9.71 6.00 9.60
C SER A 336 -9.20 4.68 9.00
N VAL A 337 -8.12 4.11 9.54
CA VAL A 337 -7.65 2.77 9.17
C VAL A 337 -8.67 1.70 9.59
N ARG A 338 -9.44 1.95 10.66
CA ARG A 338 -10.45 1.03 11.20
C ARG A 338 -11.60 0.77 10.22
N SER A 339 -11.88 1.67 9.29
CA SER A 339 -12.86 1.47 8.21
C SER A 339 -12.53 0.26 7.32
N LEU A 340 -11.30 -0.26 7.37
CA LEU A 340 -10.93 -1.47 6.66
C LEU A 340 -11.37 -2.76 7.37
N TRP A 341 -11.49 -2.78 8.71
CA TRP A 341 -11.61 -4.04 9.46
C TRP A 341 -12.55 -4.03 10.68
N ASP A 342 -12.81 -2.88 11.30
CA ASP A 342 -13.51 -2.79 12.59
C ASP A 342 -15.01 -2.52 12.40
N GLU A 343 -15.84 -3.52 12.70
CA GLU A 343 -17.31 -3.42 12.63
C GLU A 343 -17.91 -2.40 13.61
N SER A 344 -17.18 -2.05 14.69
CA SER A 344 -17.64 -1.06 15.68
C SER A 344 -17.32 0.38 15.27
N TYR A 345 -16.45 0.58 14.28
CA TYR A 345 -16.07 1.89 13.81
C TYR A 345 -17.02 2.39 12.71
N LYS A 346 -17.42 3.65 12.86
CA LYS A 346 -18.25 4.35 11.88
C LYS A 346 -17.57 5.67 11.56
N GLU A 347 -16.96 5.75 10.38
CA GLU A 347 -16.25 6.95 9.94
C GLU A 347 -17.19 8.14 9.74
N ASP A 348 -16.68 9.35 10.01
CA ASP A 348 -17.30 10.60 9.58
C ASP A 348 -16.92 10.89 8.13
N SER A 349 -17.77 10.47 7.20
CA SER A 349 -17.52 10.59 5.76
C SER A 349 -18.84 10.69 4.98
N TRP A 350 -18.74 11.08 3.71
CA TRP A 350 -19.90 11.05 2.82
C TRP A 350 -20.42 9.62 2.62
N ILE A 351 -19.57 8.59 2.70
CA ILE A 351 -19.95 7.17 2.55
C ILE A 351 -20.97 6.84 3.64
N THR A 352 -20.63 7.16 4.89
CA THR A 352 -21.52 6.98 6.02
C THR A 352 -22.76 7.87 5.94
N ASP A 353 -22.60 9.15 5.59
CA ASP A 353 -23.70 10.13 5.54
C ASP A 353 -24.76 9.76 4.49
N THR A 354 -24.36 9.08 3.42
CA THR A 354 -25.23 8.62 2.33
C THR A 354 -25.75 7.20 2.52
N GLY A 355 -25.42 6.55 3.64
CA GLY A 355 -25.94 5.23 4.00
C GLY A 355 -25.17 4.06 3.39
N GLY A 356 -23.86 4.19 3.18
CA GLY A 356 -22.99 3.08 2.80
C GLY A 356 -23.14 1.89 3.75
N GLU A 357 -23.24 0.69 3.19
CA GLU A 357 -23.54 -0.55 3.92
C GLU A 357 -22.32 -1.48 4.11
N PHE A 358 -21.31 -1.32 3.27
CA PHE A 358 -20.18 -2.26 3.14
C PHE A 358 -18.87 -1.79 3.80
N LEU A 359 -18.98 -1.11 4.93
CA LEU A 359 -17.87 -0.92 5.88
C LEU A 359 -18.08 -1.84 7.10
N PRO A 360 -17.04 -2.47 7.66
CA PRO A 360 -15.64 -2.41 7.24
C PRO A 360 -15.38 -3.11 5.90
N LEU A 361 -14.45 -2.57 5.11
CA LEU A 361 -14.30 -2.96 3.70
C LEU A 361 -13.76 -4.38 3.50
N LEU A 362 -12.68 -4.77 4.20
CA LEU A 362 -11.99 -6.05 3.96
C LEU A 362 -12.86 -7.27 4.27
N PRO A 363 -13.61 -7.34 5.40
CA PRO A 363 -14.52 -8.46 5.65
C PRO A 363 -15.62 -8.57 4.58
N ASN A 364 -16.13 -7.43 4.09
CA ASN A 364 -17.16 -7.42 3.05
C ASN A 364 -16.61 -7.88 1.69
N LEU A 365 -15.38 -7.50 1.32
CA LEU A 365 -14.71 -7.99 0.12
C LEU A 365 -14.45 -9.50 0.20
N LYS A 366 -13.92 -9.98 1.33
CA LYS A 366 -13.68 -11.42 1.55
C LYS A 366 -14.97 -12.22 1.45
N GLN A 367 -16.06 -11.72 2.02
CA GLN A 367 -17.38 -12.37 1.90
C GLN A 367 -17.84 -12.49 0.45
N SER A 368 -17.68 -11.44 -0.37
CA SER A 368 -18.02 -11.48 -1.79
C SER A 368 -17.13 -12.46 -2.57
N ILE A 369 -15.83 -12.49 -2.29
CA ILE A 369 -14.88 -13.44 -2.89
C ILE A 369 -15.27 -14.89 -2.56
N ASP A 370 -15.48 -15.20 -1.28
CA ASP A 370 -15.82 -16.54 -0.81
C ASP A 370 -17.14 -17.04 -1.39
N GLN A 371 -18.04 -16.13 -1.75
CA GLN A 371 -19.34 -16.46 -2.34
C GLN A 371 -19.28 -16.61 -3.87
N PHE A 372 -18.66 -15.66 -4.57
CA PHE A 372 -18.80 -15.55 -6.02
C PHE A 372 -17.58 -16.01 -6.81
N TYR A 373 -16.38 -15.95 -6.23
CA TYR A 373 -15.16 -16.40 -6.90
C TYR A 373 -14.09 -16.89 -5.91
N PRO A 374 -14.32 -18.03 -5.23
CA PRO A 374 -13.42 -18.52 -4.19
C PRO A 374 -11.97 -18.67 -4.67
N GLY A 375 -11.02 -18.34 -3.81
CA GLY A 375 -9.58 -18.39 -4.11
C GLY A 375 -9.02 -17.14 -4.80
N THR A 376 -9.87 -16.17 -5.16
CA THR A 376 -9.42 -14.85 -5.64
C THR A 376 -8.76 -14.08 -4.49
N LYS A 377 -7.64 -13.42 -4.77
CA LYS A 377 -6.91 -12.61 -3.79
C LYS A 377 -7.51 -11.20 -3.68
N ILE A 378 -7.13 -10.43 -2.65
CA ILE A 378 -7.48 -9.00 -2.53
C ILE A 378 -6.23 -8.16 -2.80
N ALA A 379 -6.32 -7.20 -3.71
CA ALA A 379 -5.29 -6.20 -3.94
C ALA A 379 -5.84 -4.78 -3.69
N ILE A 380 -5.02 -3.94 -3.04
CA ILE A 380 -5.29 -2.52 -2.83
C ILE A 380 -4.20 -1.72 -3.55
N THR A 381 -4.34 -1.54 -4.86
CA THR A 381 -3.23 -1.04 -5.68
C THR A 381 -3.02 0.46 -5.61
N GLU A 382 -3.94 1.18 -4.98
CA GLU A 382 -3.70 2.55 -4.55
C GLU A 382 -4.36 2.75 -3.18
N TYR A 383 -3.62 3.34 -2.26
CA TYR A 383 -4.19 3.84 -1.01
C TYR A 383 -3.38 5.01 -0.47
N ASP A 384 -4.02 5.85 0.35
CA ASP A 384 -3.34 6.86 1.18
C ASP A 384 -4.23 7.30 2.35
N PHE A 385 -3.62 7.43 3.53
CA PHE A 385 -4.20 8.01 4.74
C PHE A 385 -3.73 9.45 5.01
N GLY A 386 -2.86 9.97 4.15
CA GLY A 386 -2.20 11.26 4.25
C GLY A 386 -1.17 11.33 5.38
N GLY A 387 -0.62 12.53 5.60
CA GLY A 387 0.39 12.73 6.64
C GLY A 387 1.83 12.58 6.18
N SER A 388 2.10 12.77 4.88
CA SER A 388 3.42 12.66 4.23
C SER A 388 4.62 13.17 5.03
N TYR A 389 4.46 14.30 5.73
CA TYR A 389 5.55 15.01 6.39
C TYR A 389 5.47 14.96 7.92
N ASP A 390 4.62 14.10 8.47
CA ASP A 390 4.39 14.04 9.91
C ASP A 390 4.30 12.60 10.40
N ILE A 391 4.75 12.36 11.64
CA ILE A 391 4.76 11.03 12.25
C ILE A 391 3.37 10.39 12.31
N CYS A 392 2.29 11.20 12.33
CA CYS A 392 0.95 10.63 12.27
C CYS A 392 0.66 9.87 10.97
N GLY A 393 1.28 10.26 9.85
CA GLY A 393 1.22 9.51 8.59
C GLY A 393 1.94 8.15 8.72
N GLY A 394 3.13 8.15 9.30
CA GLY A 394 3.89 6.92 9.56
C GLY A 394 3.20 5.96 10.52
N ILE A 395 2.52 6.48 11.56
CA ILE A 395 1.71 5.66 12.47
C ILE A 395 0.51 5.03 11.75
N ALA A 396 -0.21 5.82 10.95
CA ALA A 396 -1.37 5.33 10.20
C ALA A 396 -0.94 4.27 9.17
N GLU A 397 0.18 4.50 8.47
CA GLU A 397 0.77 3.53 7.55
C GLU A 397 1.16 2.23 8.26
N ALA A 398 1.89 2.32 9.37
CA ALA A 398 2.30 1.14 10.13
C ALA A 398 1.11 0.32 10.65
N GLU A 399 0.01 0.99 11.04
CA GLU A 399 -1.23 0.32 11.42
C GLU A 399 -1.92 -0.33 10.20
N ALA A 400 -1.97 0.36 9.06
CA ALA A 400 -2.56 -0.16 7.82
C ALA A 400 -1.83 -1.43 7.33
N LEU A 401 -0.49 -1.45 7.34
CA LEU A 401 0.30 -2.63 6.96
C LEU A 401 0.00 -3.84 7.85
N GLY A 402 -0.16 -3.63 9.17
CA GLY A 402 -0.57 -4.67 10.10
C GLY A 402 -2.02 -5.16 9.86
N VAL A 403 -2.93 -4.24 9.53
CA VAL A 403 -4.31 -4.58 9.13
C VAL A 403 -4.33 -5.40 7.85
N PHE A 404 -3.54 -5.04 6.84
CA PHE A 404 -3.40 -5.79 5.59
C PHE A 404 -2.89 -7.22 5.85
N ALA A 405 -1.85 -7.36 6.67
CA ALA A 405 -1.34 -8.67 7.07
C ALA A 405 -2.41 -9.52 7.80
N LYS A 406 -3.14 -8.93 8.75
CA LYS A 406 -4.17 -9.64 9.54
C LYS A 406 -5.39 -10.06 8.72
N ASN A 407 -5.70 -9.31 7.66
CA ASN A 407 -6.88 -9.53 6.82
C ASN A 407 -6.54 -10.19 5.47
N GLU A 408 -5.37 -10.81 5.36
CA GLU A 408 -4.94 -11.60 4.19
C GLU A 408 -4.99 -10.79 2.88
N VAL A 409 -4.70 -9.49 2.93
CA VAL A 409 -4.47 -8.70 1.72
C VAL A 409 -3.25 -9.25 1.02
N TYR A 410 -3.34 -9.44 -0.29
CA TYR A 410 -2.27 -10.04 -1.08
C TYR A 410 -1.26 -9.02 -1.55
N LEU A 411 -1.71 -7.89 -2.08
CA LEU A 411 -0.83 -6.84 -2.58
C LEU A 411 -1.42 -5.48 -2.20
N ALA A 412 -0.57 -4.57 -1.74
CA ALA A 412 -0.98 -3.20 -1.47
C ALA A 412 0.13 -2.25 -1.90
N THR A 413 -0.21 -1.16 -2.59
CA THR A 413 0.76 -0.18 -3.06
C THR A 413 0.34 1.24 -2.70
N LEU A 414 1.13 1.89 -1.84
CA LEU A 414 0.93 3.28 -1.41
C LEU A 414 0.98 4.21 -2.63
N PHE A 415 -0.01 5.10 -2.77
CA PHE A 415 -0.06 6.10 -3.84
C PHE A 415 0.02 7.51 -3.25
N ALA A 416 1.13 8.20 -3.50
CA ALA A 416 1.31 9.59 -3.11
C ALA A 416 2.46 10.23 -3.92
N MET A 417 2.41 11.54 -4.11
CA MET A 417 3.52 12.26 -4.75
C MET A 417 4.72 12.41 -3.80
N GLU A 418 4.44 12.56 -2.50
CA GLU A 418 5.42 12.68 -1.43
C GLU A 418 4.87 11.94 -0.20
N ALA A 419 5.69 11.14 0.47
CA ALA A 419 5.24 10.21 1.51
C ALA A 419 6.33 9.85 2.52
N ASP A 420 7.22 10.80 2.87
CA ASP A 420 8.44 10.53 3.63
C ASP A 420 8.22 9.66 4.89
N TYR A 421 7.22 10.01 5.72
CA TYR A 421 6.93 9.24 6.94
C TYR A 421 6.25 7.89 6.65
N GLN A 422 5.38 7.78 5.66
CA GLN A 422 4.82 6.47 5.26
C GLN A 422 5.90 5.56 4.68
N CYS A 423 6.80 6.08 3.83
CA CYS A 423 7.95 5.35 3.31
C CYS A 423 8.87 4.84 4.43
N ALA A 424 9.13 5.66 5.45
CA ALA A 424 9.89 5.23 6.63
C ALA A 424 9.16 4.13 7.42
N ALA A 425 7.82 4.14 7.45
CA ALA A 425 7.04 3.06 8.06
C ALA A 425 7.13 1.76 7.24
N ILE A 426 7.12 1.85 5.90
CA ILE A 426 7.40 0.69 5.03
C ILE A 426 8.81 0.14 5.32
N ASP A 427 9.83 0.99 5.44
CA ASP A 427 11.19 0.57 5.80
C ASP A 427 11.27 -0.04 7.21
N LEU A 428 10.45 0.39 8.16
CA LEU A 428 10.36 -0.26 9.48
C LEU A 428 9.92 -1.73 9.37
N TYR A 429 9.07 -2.06 8.39
CA TYR A 429 8.65 -3.45 8.13
C TYR A 429 9.63 -4.22 7.23
N THR A 430 10.36 -3.56 6.34
CA THR A 430 11.10 -4.22 5.23
C THR A 430 12.62 -4.09 5.32
N ASN A 431 13.12 -3.15 6.11
CA ASN A 431 14.53 -2.76 6.17
C ASN A 431 14.90 -1.99 7.45
N TYR A 432 14.39 -2.40 8.62
CA TYR A 432 14.50 -1.61 9.86
C TYR A 432 15.94 -1.32 10.32
N ASP A 433 16.91 -2.12 9.88
CA ASP A 433 18.33 -2.01 10.24
C ASP A 433 19.21 -1.45 9.09
N GLY A 434 18.59 -1.07 7.96
CA GLY A 434 19.27 -0.64 6.75
C GLY A 434 20.05 -1.74 6.00
N ASN A 435 20.02 -2.98 6.50
CA ASN A 435 20.76 -4.14 5.97
C ASN A 435 19.84 -5.33 5.62
N GLY A 436 18.53 -5.11 5.66
CA GLY A 436 17.51 -6.07 5.25
C GLY A 436 16.85 -6.87 6.35
N GLY A 437 17.07 -6.51 7.61
CA GLY A 437 16.18 -6.91 8.69
C GLY A 437 14.75 -6.47 8.39
N HIS A 438 13.81 -7.41 8.51
CA HIS A 438 12.41 -7.20 8.17
C HIS A 438 11.47 -7.96 9.13
N PHE A 439 10.22 -7.53 9.17
CA PHE A 439 9.14 -8.18 9.90
C PHE A 439 8.96 -9.63 9.45
N GLY A 440 8.55 -10.50 10.37
CA GLY A 440 8.30 -11.91 10.09
C GLY A 440 7.27 -12.13 8.97
N ASP A 441 7.34 -13.30 8.33
CA ASP A 441 6.44 -13.71 7.25
C ASP A 441 5.22 -14.53 7.73
N ASN A 442 5.16 -14.87 9.03
CA ASN A 442 4.05 -15.58 9.66
C ASN A 442 3.52 -14.79 10.86
N LEU A 443 2.32 -14.22 10.71
CA LEU A 443 1.65 -13.44 11.74
C LEU A 443 1.22 -14.34 12.90
N LEU A 444 1.44 -13.87 14.12
CA LEU A 444 1.00 -14.48 15.36
C LEU A 444 -0.29 -13.84 15.87
N SER A 445 -1.03 -14.57 16.70
CA SER A 445 -2.06 -13.96 17.55
C SER A 445 -1.39 -12.94 18.47
N CYS A 446 -1.82 -11.68 18.37
CA CYS A 446 -1.33 -10.55 19.13
C CYS A 446 -2.51 -9.64 19.49
N GLU A 447 -2.77 -9.48 20.77
CA GLU A 447 -3.89 -8.69 21.29
C GLU A 447 -3.38 -7.52 22.13
N SER A 448 -3.97 -6.34 21.93
CA SER A 448 -3.74 -5.15 22.74
C SER A 448 -4.95 -4.89 23.64
N SER A 449 -4.71 -4.62 24.93
CA SER A 449 -5.79 -4.27 25.86
C SER A 449 -6.47 -2.92 25.57
N ASP A 450 -5.80 -2.05 24.82
CA ASP A 450 -6.29 -0.73 24.42
C ASP A 450 -5.72 -0.37 23.03
N PHE A 451 -6.34 -0.94 22.00
CA PHE A 451 -5.91 -0.73 20.60
C PHE A 451 -6.13 0.72 20.12
N GLU A 452 -6.97 1.52 20.78
CA GLU A 452 -7.14 2.93 20.45
C GLU A 452 -5.92 3.75 20.89
N ARG A 453 -5.25 3.34 21.98
CA ARG A 453 -3.97 3.92 22.42
C ARG A 453 -2.76 3.31 21.74
N SER A 454 -2.72 1.99 21.57
CA SER A 454 -1.56 1.26 21.05
C SER A 454 -1.99 -0.01 20.32
N THR A 455 -1.68 -0.09 19.03
CA THR A 455 -1.83 -1.31 18.23
C THR A 455 -0.54 -2.12 18.25
N GLY A 456 -0.67 -3.45 18.14
CA GLY A 456 0.45 -4.37 18.12
C GLY A 456 0.27 -5.50 17.12
N TYR A 457 1.30 -5.77 16.33
CA TYR A 457 1.35 -6.87 15.37
C TYR A 457 2.65 -7.65 15.57
N ALA A 458 2.55 -8.96 15.81
CA ALA A 458 3.70 -9.82 16.04
C ALA A 458 3.81 -10.88 14.94
N ALA A 459 5.03 -11.19 14.52
CA ALA A 459 5.31 -12.21 13.52
C ALA A 459 6.62 -12.94 13.82
N ILE A 460 6.79 -14.09 13.17
CA ILE A 460 8.02 -14.88 13.15
C ILE A 460 8.42 -15.19 11.70
N HIS A 461 9.66 -15.63 11.51
CA HIS A 461 10.19 -16.07 10.21
C HIS A 461 10.03 -17.58 10.06
N GLY A 462 9.21 -18.03 9.12
CA GLY A 462 8.79 -19.42 8.97
C GLY A 462 8.28 -19.99 10.29
N ASP A 463 8.90 -21.07 10.74
CA ASP A 463 8.60 -21.71 12.03
C ASP A 463 9.57 -21.30 13.16
N ASN A 464 10.45 -20.31 12.93
CA ASN A 464 11.47 -19.92 13.90
C ASN A 464 10.85 -19.12 15.07
N THR A 465 10.52 -19.83 16.15
CA THR A 465 10.03 -19.20 17.39
C THR A 465 11.12 -18.56 18.26
N ASP A 466 12.40 -18.67 17.89
CA ASP A 466 13.49 -18.12 18.72
C ASP A 466 13.58 -16.60 18.64
N VAL A 467 12.97 -16.01 17.59
CA VAL A 467 12.88 -14.57 17.38
C VAL A 467 11.45 -14.20 16.97
N VAL A 468 10.88 -13.24 17.70
CA VAL A 468 9.59 -12.60 17.39
C VAL A 468 9.86 -11.16 17.02
N THR A 469 9.36 -10.72 15.87
CA THR A 469 9.29 -9.30 15.52
C THR A 469 7.95 -8.76 15.95
N LEU A 470 7.94 -7.63 16.67
CA LEU A 470 6.72 -6.98 17.16
C LEU A 470 6.73 -5.50 16.77
N VAL A 471 5.76 -5.09 15.96
CA VAL A 471 5.49 -3.67 15.72
C VAL A 471 4.48 -3.17 16.75
N LEU A 472 4.79 -2.05 17.41
CA LEU A 472 3.92 -1.35 18.35
C LEU A 472 3.77 0.11 17.97
N THR A 473 2.57 0.65 18.10
CA THR A 473 2.32 2.10 17.99
C THR A 473 2.08 2.72 19.37
N ASN A 474 2.47 3.97 19.56
CA ASN A 474 1.89 4.80 20.61
C ASN A 474 1.16 5.97 19.95
N LYS A 475 -0.17 5.90 19.94
CA LYS A 475 -1.06 6.91 19.36
C LYS A 475 -1.36 8.08 20.30
N ALA A 476 -0.86 8.01 21.55
CA ALA A 476 -1.01 9.11 22.49
C ALA A 476 -0.18 10.32 22.02
N PHE A 477 -0.80 11.50 22.04
CA PHE A 477 -0.21 12.73 21.49
C PHE A 477 0.85 13.36 22.41
N LYS A 478 0.71 13.18 23.73
CA LYS A 478 1.56 13.84 24.74
C LYS A 478 2.07 12.90 25.82
N ASP A 479 1.37 11.79 26.03
CA ASP A 479 1.65 10.90 27.13
C ASP A 479 2.49 9.73 26.66
N LYS A 480 3.49 9.37 27.47
CA LYS A 480 4.13 8.08 27.31
C LYS A 480 3.11 6.97 27.52
N THR A 481 3.34 5.83 26.87
CA THR A 481 2.53 4.64 27.09
C THR A 481 3.44 3.48 27.48
N THR A 482 3.16 2.82 28.60
CA THR A 482 3.92 1.63 29.01
C THR A 482 3.27 0.38 28.41
N ALA A 483 3.96 -0.32 27.52
CA ALA A 483 3.55 -1.63 27.01
C ALA A 483 4.08 -2.76 27.91
N ASN A 484 3.18 -3.56 28.47
CA ASN A 484 3.52 -4.80 29.17
C ASN A 484 3.32 -5.98 28.21
N ILE A 485 4.40 -6.48 27.64
CA ILE A 485 4.40 -7.50 26.60
C ILE A 485 4.63 -8.87 27.25
N LYS A 486 3.74 -9.82 26.94
CA LYS A 486 3.84 -11.22 27.37
C LYS A 486 3.72 -12.13 26.16
N ILE A 487 4.67 -13.06 26.06
CA ILE A 487 4.72 -14.04 24.98
C ILE A 487 4.44 -15.41 25.57
N LYS A 488 3.25 -15.96 25.28
CA LYS A 488 2.88 -17.30 25.71
C LYS A 488 3.59 -18.33 24.84
N GLY A 489 4.27 -19.28 25.49
CA GLY A 489 4.93 -20.42 24.83
C GLY A 489 6.41 -20.23 24.54
N GLY A 490 7.04 -19.15 25.03
CA GLY A 490 8.47 -18.93 24.90
C GLY A 490 9.01 -18.01 25.99
N ASP A 491 10.29 -18.16 26.32
CA ASP A 491 11.02 -17.30 27.25
C ASP A 491 12.07 -16.51 26.46
N TYR A 492 12.10 -15.19 26.64
CA TYR A 492 12.94 -14.27 25.86
C TYR A 492 13.76 -13.39 26.80
N SER A 493 15.06 -13.23 26.53
CA SER A 493 15.97 -12.48 27.40
C SER A 493 16.65 -11.29 26.70
N TYR A 494 16.44 -11.14 25.39
CA TYR A 494 17.04 -10.08 24.60
C TYR A 494 15.97 -9.36 23.78
N VAL A 495 16.08 -8.03 23.70
CA VAL A 495 15.26 -7.20 22.82
C VAL A 495 16.18 -6.19 22.16
N HIS A 496 16.08 -6.08 20.84
CA HIS A 496 16.62 -4.96 20.08
C HIS A 496 15.46 -4.06 19.65
N LEU A 497 15.62 -2.75 19.78
CA LEU A 497 14.58 -1.77 19.52
C LEU A 497 14.97 -0.86 18.35
N TYR A 498 14.16 -0.90 17.30
CA TYR A 498 14.14 0.13 16.25
C TYR A 498 12.85 0.95 16.38
N GLY A 499 12.81 2.13 15.79
CA GLY A 499 11.55 2.88 15.73
C GLY A 499 11.60 4.16 14.93
N MET A 500 10.45 4.83 14.90
CA MET A 500 10.19 6.10 14.25
C MET A 500 9.56 7.07 15.24
N ASN A 501 9.83 8.35 15.05
CA ASN A 501 9.32 9.45 15.87
C ASN A 501 9.23 10.73 15.03
N ASN A 502 8.80 11.84 15.62
CA ASN A 502 8.66 13.13 14.92
C ASN A 502 9.97 13.87 14.59
N LEU A 503 11.16 13.30 14.86
CA LEU A 503 12.43 13.98 14.63
C LEU A 503 12.83 13.98 13.15
N ALA A 504 12.66 12.84 12.48
CA ALA A 504 12.94 12.69 11.05
C ALA A 504 12.18 11.49 10.47
N PRO A 505 11.83 11.52 9.17
CA PRO A 505 11.17 10.43 8.46
C PRO A 505 12.17 9.31 8.11
N GLN A 506 12.66 8.60 9.13
CA GLN A 506 13.56 7.45 8.97
C GLN A 506 13.43 6.51 10.17
N VAL A 507 13.93 5.28 10.00
CA VAL A 507 14.05 4.32 11.10
C VAL A 507 15.34 4.60 11.90
N PHE A 508 15.21 4.60 13.22
CA PHE A 508 16.34 4.75 14.15
C PHE A 508 16.57 3.44 14.91
N ASP A 509 17.83 3.06 15.08
CA ASP A 509 18.24 2.10 16.13
C ASP A 509 18.20 2.83 17.48
N MET A 510 17.33 2.36 18.38
CA MET A 510 17.07 2.97 19.67
C MET A 510 17.65 2.16 20.84
N THR A 511 18.30 1.01 20.58
CA THR A 511 18.71 0.06 21.63
C THR A 511 19.78 0.64 22.55
N ASP A 512 20.82 1.26 21.99
CA ASP A 512 21.94 1.81 22.76
C ASP A 512 21.64 3.21 23.35
N SER A 513 20.54 3.84 22.93
CA SER A 513 20.14 5.18 23.35
C SER A 513 18.97 5.22 24.34
N ASN A 514 18.29 4.09 24.57
CA ASN A 514 17.05 4.06 25.35
C ASN A 514 16.93 2.85 26.30
N PRO A 515 17.12 2.99 27.63
CA PRO A 515 16.82 1.94 28.61
C PRO A 515 15.29 1.71 28.80
N ALA A 516 14.44 2.16 27.86
CA ALA A 516 12.99 2.04 27.94
C ALA A 516 12.47 0.60 27.90
N VAL A 517 13.27 -0.36 27.39
CA VAL A 517 12.90 -1.77 27.38
C VAL A 517 13.56 -2.48 28.56
N THR A 518 12.76 -3.14 29.38
CA THR A 518 13.21 -3.96 30.49
C THR A 518 12.65 -5.37 30.36
N VAL A 519 13.51 -6.37 30.55
CA VAL A 519 13.10 -7.78 30.58
C VAL A 519 13.18 -8.27 32.02
N SER A 520 12.06 -8.70 32.58
CA SER A 520 11.96 -9.16 33.96
C SER A 520 11.11 -10.41 34.06
N GLY A 521 11.76 -11.57 34.19
CA GLY A 521 11.07 -12.85 34.18
C GLY A 521 10.44 -13.14 32.83
N ASP A 522 9.12 -13.32 32.80
CA ASP A 522 8.31 -13.63 31.61
C ASP A 522 7.67 -12.39 30.96
N THR A 523 8.00 -11.19 31.45
CA THR A 523 7.40 -9.94 31.01
C THR A 523 8.47 -9.00 30.45
N ILE A 524 8.20 -8.46 29.27
CA ILE A 524 8.97 -7.37 28.65
C ILE A 524 8.16 -6.09 28.84
N THR A 525 8.72 -5.10 29.50
CA THR A 525 8.08 -3.79 29.66
C THR A 525 8.80 -2.78 28.77
N TYR A 526 8.04 -2.02 27.98
CA TYR A 526 8.55 -0.98 27.10
C TYR A 526 7.85 0.36 27.35
N GLU A 527 8.60 1.38 27.80
CA GLU A 527 8.10 2.75 27.92
C GLU A 527 8.17 3.49 26.57
N MET A 528 7.04 3.59 25.88
CA MET A 528 6.93 4.22 24.56
C MET A 528 6.78 5.74 24.70
N GLU A 529 7.58 6.49 23.94
CA GLU A 529 7.37 7.94 23.79
C GLU A 529 6.07 8.23 23.01
N PRO A 530 5.44 9.40 23.20
CA PRO A 530 4.25 9.81 22.45
C PRO A 530 4.52 9.82 20.94
N GLU A 531 3.50 9.54 20.14
CA GLU A 531 3.56 9.55 18.68
C GLU A 531 4.77 8.80 18.12
N THR A 532 4.83 7.50 18.39
CA THR A 532 5.91 6.63 17.91
C THR A 532 5.39 5.35 17.27
N VAL A 533 6.23 4.78 16.41
CA VAL A 533 6.10 3.39 15.94
C VAL A 533 7.42 2.69 16.25
N SER A 534 7.36 1.50 16.82
CA SER A 534 8.54 0.76 17.26
C SER A 534 8.52 -0.66 16.72
N MET A 535 9.67 -1.15 16.27
CA MET A 535 9.93 -2.55 15.92
C MET A 535 10.82 -3.16 17.01
N LEU A 536 10.27 -4.10 17.75
CA LEU A 536 11.00 -4.88 18.74
C LEU A 536 11.38 -6.22 18.11
N VAL A 537 12.69 -6.48 18.03
CA VAL A 537 13.23 -7.81 17.70
C VAL A 537 13.49 -8.53 19.02
N ILE A 538 12.54 -9.37 19.42
CA ILE A 538 12.50 -10.07 20.71
C ILE A 538 13.08 -11.47 20.51
N ALA A 539 14.18 -11.79 21.19
CA ALA A 539 14.93 -13.02 20.97
C ALA A 539 15.21 -13.79 22.28
N LYS A 540 15.28 -15.13 22.18
CA LYS A 540 15.60 -16.01 23.32
C LYS A 540 16.86 -15.53 24.05
N ASP A 541 17.87 -15.22 23.25
CA ASP A 541 19.10 -14.54 23.65
C ASP A 541 19.65 -13.71 22.47
N LYS A 542 20.75 -12.98 22.71
CA LYS A 542 21.37 -12.12 21.70
C LYS A 542 21.90 -12.89 20.49
N ASP A 543 22.35 -14.13 20.68
CA ASP A 543 22.94 -14.97 19.63
C ASP A 543 21.87 -15.55 18.70
N SER A 544 20.60 -15.51 19.12
CA SER A 544 19.45 -15.97 18.35
C SER A 544 19.01 -14.98 17.26
N VAL A 545 19.41 -13.70 17.33
CA VAL A 545 19.06 -12.70 16.31
C VAL A 545 19.81 -13.05 15.01
N PRO A 546 19.12 -13.25 13.87
CA PRO A 546 19.76 -13.54 12.60
C PRO A 546 20.79 -12.45 12.26
N ALA A 547 21.98 -12.88 11.82
CA ALA A 547 22.91 -11.94 11.23
C ALA A 547 22.26 -11.34 9.98
N ALA A 548 22.32 -10.01 9.83
CA ALA A 548 21.82 -9.35 8.63
C ALA A 548 22.41 -10.01 7.37
N ASP A 549 21.58 -10.22 6.34
CA ASP A 549 21.89 -10.95 5.11
C ASP A 549 23.06 -10.38 4.28
N GLY A 550 23.76 -9.35 4.78
CA GLY A 550 24.97 -8.76 4.20
C GLY A 550 26.31 -9.22 4.79
N GLN A 551 26.34 -10.02 5.88
CA GLN A 551 27.62 -10.43 6.50
C GLN A 551 28.19 -11.74 5.94
N SER A 552 27.37 -12.68 5.47
CA SER A 552 27.87 -13.95 4.91
C SER A 552 28.62 -13.75 3.57
N ALA A 553 28.27 -12.72 2.80
CA ALA A 553 28.91 -12.42 1.52
C ALA A 553 30.31 -11.79 1.65
N LYS A 554 30.63 -11.13 2.78
CA LYS A 554 31.94 -10.47 2.98
C LYS A 554 33.00 -11.40 3.55
N GLU A 555 32.64 -12.42 4.33
CA GLU A 555 33.62 -13.37 4.85
C GLU A 555 34.15 -14.32 3.77
N ASP A 556 33.33 -14.71 2.79
CA ASP A 556 33.77 -15.56 1.66
C ASP A 556 34.59 -14.80 0.60
N ALA A 557 34.46 -13.48 0.53
CA ALA A 557 35.33 -12.65 -0.31
C ALA A 557 36.73 -12.47 0.32
N SER A 558 36.80 -12.36 1.66
CA SER A 558 38.07 -12.17 2.38
C SER A 558 39.03 -13.38 2.29
N LYS A 559 38.52 -14.59 2.03
CA LYS A 559 39.33 -15.80 1.85
C LYS A 559 39.87 -16.00 0.43
N LYS A 560 39.48 -15.15 -0.54
CA LYS A 560 39.95 -15.24 -1.93
C LYS A 560 40.95 -14.15 -2.36
N GLU A 561 41.17 -13.11 -1.57
CA GLU A 561 42.08 -12.00 -1.94
C GLU A 561 43.54 -12.14 -1.47
N ASP A 562 43.88 -13.14 -0.66
CA ASP A 562 45.27 -13.37 -0.21
C ASP A 562 46.22 -13.98 -1.27
N SER A 563 45.84 -13.94 -2.56
CA SER A 563 46.76 -14.31 -3.64
C SER A 563 46.62 -13.43 -4.89
N LYS A 564 47.18 -12.22 -4.82
CA LYS A 564 47.93 -11.60 -5.95
C LYS A 564 48.48 -10.24 -5.52
N SER A 565 49.76 -10.23 -5.13
CA SER A 565 50.56 -9.02 -5.14
C SER A 565 51.08 -8.71 -6.55
N ASP A 566 51.33 -7.41 -6.75
CA ASP A 566 52.27 -6.81 -7.70
C ASP A 566 51.80 -6.57 -9.15
N LYS A 567 51.37 -5.32 -9.41
CA LYS A 567 52.13 -4.38 -10.25
C LYS A 567 51.61 -2.93 -10.19
N LYS A 568 52.52 -2.01 -9.88
CA LYS A 568 52.40 -0.55 -9.99
C LYS A 568 52.29 -0.10 -11.45
N SER A 569 51.46 0.93 -11.72
CA SER A 569 51.93 2.15 -12.41
C SER A 569 50.98 3.34 -12.23
N SER A 570 51.59 4.49 -12.01
CA SER A 570 51.04 5.84 -11.84
C SER A 570 50.52 6.50 -13.12
N SER A 571 49.48 7.34 -13.01
CA SER A 571 49.48 8.67 -13.65
C SER A 571 48.44 9.61 -13.04
N SER A 572 48.82 10.88 -12.97
CA SER A 572 48.25 12.04 -12.29
C SER A 572 47.29 12.89 -13.14
N GLY A 573 46.45 13.68 -12.46
CA GLY A 573 45.78 14.90 -12.96
C GLY A 573 44.29 14.69 -13.28
N THR A 574 43.33 15.51 -12.88
CA THR A 574 43.35 16.90 -12.41
C THR A 574 42.00 17.17 -11.73
N ALA A 575 42.02 17.88 -10.59
CA ALA A 575 40.82 18.35 -9.92
C ALA A 575 40.22 19.55 -10.67
N ALA A 576 38.91 19.53 -10.90
CA ALA A 576 38.15 20.71 -11.27
C ALA A 576 36.90 20.77 -10.37
N ALA A 577 36.89 21.79 -9.51
CA ALA A 577 35.76 22.16 -8.67
C ALA A 577 34.64 22.74 -9.55
N PHE A 578 33.40 22.31 -9.32
CA PHE A 578 32.21 23.06 -9.73
C PHE A 578 31.41 23.46 -8.50
N ALA A 579 31.36 24.77 -8.30
CA ALA A 579 30.52 25.44 -7.32
C ALA A 579 29.04 25.39 -7.78
N GLY A 580 28.16 25.25 -6.81
CA GLY A 580 26.73 25.01 -7.00
C GLY A 580 25.92 26.17 -7.55
N ILE A 581 24.74 25.82 -8.04
CA ILE A 581 23.58 26.69 -8.21
C ILE A 581 22.37 25.86 -7.78
N GLY A 582 21.66 26.35 -6.76
CA GLY A 582 20.51 25.70 -6.14
C GLY A 582 19.28 25.66 -7.05
N ALA A 583 18.56 24.54 -6.98
CA ALA A 583 17.26 24.35 -7.59
C ALA A 583 16.20 25.14 -6.80
N ALA A 584 15.51 26.04 -7.49
CA ALA A 584 14.41 26.82 -6.96
C ALA A 584 13.10 26.02 -7.04
N VAL A 585 12.52 25.81 -5.86
CA VAL A 585 11.16 25.35 -5.61
C VAL A 585 10.15 26.33 -6.23
N LEU A 586 9.21 25.83 -7.02
CA LEU A 586 8.02 26.59 -7.44
C LEU A 586 6.75 25.90 -6.94
N GLY A 587 6.37 26.26 -5.71
CA GLY A 587 5.04 26.02 -5.18
C GLY A 587 4.01 26.93 -5.87
N GLY A 588 3.02 26.32 -6.52
CA GLY A 588 1.89 27.00 -7.14
C GLY A 588 0.87 27.45 -6.09
N GLY A 589 1.07 28.65 -5.53
CA GLY A 589 0.11 29.32 -4.66
C GLY A 589 -1.05 29.94 -5.45
N TYR A 590 -2.27 29.54 -5.08
CA TYR A 590 -3.56 30.14 -5.45
C TYR A 590 -3.55 31.67 -5.31
N PHE A 591 -3.87 32.42 -6.38
CA PHE A 591 -4.17 33.85 -6.31
C PHE A 591 -5.58 34.15 -6.82
N LEU A 592 -6.48 34.44 -5.87
CA LEU A 592 -7.82 34.98 -6.06
C LEU A 592 -7.76 36.43 -6.54
N MET A 593 -8.19 36.70 -7.78
CA MET A 593 -8.46 38.06 -8.25
C MET A 593 -9.82 38.57 -7.75
N ARG A 594 -9.79 39.50 -6.78
CA ARG A 594 -10.93 40.39 -6.47
C ARG A 594 -11.08 41.43 -7.58
N ARG A 595 -12.19 41.35 -8.33
CA ARG A 595 -12.70 42.45 -9.16
C ARG A 595 -13.20 43.60 -8.27
N LYS A 596 -12.66 44.81 -8.45
CA LYS A 596 -13.35 46.07 -8.13
C LYS A 596 -13.90 46.66 -9.42
N LYS A 597 -15.21 46.85 -9.49
CA LYS A 597 -15.82 47.97 -10.23
C LYS A 597 -16.58 48.81 -9.21
N GLN A 598 -16.63 50.12 -9.51
CA GLN A 598 -17.07 51.25 -8.68
C GLN A 598 -18.19 50.96 -7.68
#